data_AF-A0A3M1NS67-F1
#
_entry.id   AF-A0A3M1NS67-F1
#
_cell.length_a   1.000
_cell.length_b   1.000
_cell.length_c   1.000
_cell.angle_alpha   90.00
_cell.angle_beta   90.00
_cell.angle_gamma   90.00
#
_symmetry.space_group_name_H-M   'P 1'
#
loop_
_entity.id
_entity.type
_entity.pdbx_description
1 polymer ?
#
loop_
_entity_poly.entity_id
_entity_poly.type
_entity_poly.pdbx_seq_one_letter_code
_entity_poly.pdbx_strand_id
1 'polypeptide(L)'
;MRVVDVALYTSAAPTYFPSVDGYIDGGVVANNPSMAALAQTQDRRARMRGRPDLSEIRLLSIGTGTSLMIIRGDRLDWGYAQWARPLVQLMFEGIVGVADYQCRQILGEYYHRISYRFRPEEGIALDDWQARDRLVHIGEQVMRTNVAHAARWLEKHWLTD
;
A
#
# COMPACT_ATOMS: atom_id res chain seq x y z
N MET A 1 24.67 4.70 -2.34
CA MET A 1 23.62 3.73 -2.70
C MET A 1 23.01 4.18 -4.02
N ARG A 2 22.89 3.29 -5.01
CA ARG A 2 22.32 3.62 -6.32
C ARG A 2 20.80 3.44 -6.26
N VAL A 3 20.06 4.12 -7.14
CA VAL A 3 18.59 4.01 -7.20
C VAL A 3 18.14 2.57 -7.47
N VAL A 4 18.88 1.85 -8.32
CA VAL A 4 18.61 0.43 -8.61
C VAL A 4 18.71 -0.46 -7.37
N ASP A 5 19.63 -0.16 -6.45
CA ASP A 5 19.79 -0.92 -5.20
C ASP A 5 18.55 -0.74 -4.33
N VAL A 6 18.07 0.51 -4.18
CA VAL A 6 16.84 0.83 -3.42
C VAL A 6 15.63 0.10 -3.99
N ALA A 7 15.47 0.14 -5.33
CA ALA A 7 14.36 -0.51 -6.00
C ALA A 7 14.38 -2.04 -5.81
N LEU A 8 15.58 -2.64 -5.84
CA LEU A 8 15.75 -4.07 -5.62
C LEU A 8 15.50 -4.45 -4.15
N TYR A 9 15.99 -3.66 -3.19
CA TYR A 9 15.78 -3.91 -1.76
C TYR A 9 14.29 -3.85 -1.40
N THR A 10 13.59 -2.81 -1.87
CA THR A 10 12.18 -2.61 -1.50
C THR A 10 11.23 -3.63 -2.13
N SER A 11 11.67 -4.42 -3.11
CA SER A 11 10.85 -5.42 -3.84
C SER A 11 11.23 -6.88 -3.54
N ALA A 12 12.19 -7.11 -2.63
CA ALA A 12 12.69 -8.45 -2.29
C ALA A 12 11.73 -9.18 -1.34
N ALA A 13 10.53 -9.50 -1.82
CA ALA A 13 9.43 -10.04 -1.01
C ALA A 13 9.78 -11.43 -0.43
N PRO A 14 9.71 -11.62 0.90
CA PRO A 14 9.91 -12.93 1.51
C PRO A 14 8.97 -13.96 0.89
N THR A 15 9.45 -15.20 0.74
CA THR A 15 8.77 -16.32 0.04
C THR A 15 8.70 -16.22 -1.50
N TYR A 16 9.09 -15.08 -2.09
CA TYR A 16 9.18 -14.88 -3.54
C TYR A 16 10.62 -14.68 -4.01
N PHE A 17 11.39 -13.84 -3.31
CA PHE A 17 12.77 -13.48 -3.67
C PHE A 17 13.74 -13.67 -2.50
N PRO A 18 15.04 -13.90 -2.77
CA PRO A 18 16.06 -13.83 -1.74
C PRO A 18 16.24 -12.39 -1.23
N SER A 19 16.73 -12.23 -0.01
CA SER A 19 17.20 -10.93 0.48
C SER A 19 18.34 -10.40 -0.38
N VAL A 20 18.49 -9.08 -0.45
CA VAL A 20 19.56 -8.44 -1.20
C VAL A 20 20.36 -7.53 -0.26
N ASP A 21 21.65 -7.82 -0.09
CA ASP A 21 22.56 -7.13 0.84
C ASP A 21 22.02 -7.03 2.29
N GLY A 22 21.26 -8.04 2.72
CA GLY A 22 20.61 -8.09 4.04
C GLY A 22 19.29 -7.33 4.13
N TYR A 23 18.82 -6.72 3.05
CA TYR A 23 17.52 -6.05 2.97
C TYR A 23 16.45 -6.99 2.38
N ILE A 24 15.21 -6.76 2.81
CA ILE A 24 14.00 -7.42 2.32
C ILE A 24 12.94 -6.35 1.98
N ASP A 25 11.87 -6.78 1.34
CA ASP A 25 10.76 -5.93 0.89
C ASP A 25 10.19 -5.02 1.99
N GLY A 26 9.93 -3.77 1.60
CA GLY A 26 9.38 -2.75 2.49
C GLY A 26 7.95 -3.05 2.94
N GLY A 27 7.21 -3.89 2.23
CA GLY A 27 5.87 -4.37 2.55
C GLY A 27 5.79 -5.11 3.88
N VAL A 28 6.91 -5.66 4.37
CA VAL A 28 6.99 -6.23 5.73
C VAL A 28 6.76 -5.18 6.82
N VAL A 29 7.07 -3.90 6.54
CA VAL A 29 7.00 -2.80 7.51
C VAL A 29 5.92 -1.78 7.14
N ALA A 30 5.83 -1.40 5.86
CA ALA A 30 5.02 -0.29 5.38
C ALA A 30 4.42 -0.56 3.99
N ASN A 31 3.64 -1.65 3.85
CA ASN A 31 2.95 -2.01 2.61
C ASN A 31 1.93 -0.95 2.11
N ASN A 32 1.51 -0.06 3.01
CA ASN A 32 0.96 1.24 2.66
C ASN A 32 1.85 2.32 3.28
N PRO A 33 2.76 2.94 2.51
CA PRO A 33 3.72 3.89 3.05
C PRO A 33 3.11 5.25 3.39
N SER A 34 1.79 5.45 3.22
CA SER A 34 1.11 6.72 3.50
C SER A 34 1.38 7.26 4.90
N MET A 35 1.25 6.42 5.94
CA MET A 35 1.49 6.86 7.31
C MET A 35 2.98 7.10 7.58
N ALA A 36 3.87 6.29 7.01
CA ALA A 36 5.31 6.50 7.10
C ALA A 36 5.73 7.82 6.45
N ALA A 37 5.19 8.13 5.27
CA ALA A 37 5.40 9.39 4.58
C ALA A 37 4.89 10.59 5.41
N LEU A 38 3.67 10.49 5.96
CA LEU A 38 3.11 11.50 6.83
C LEU A 38 3.99 11.73 8.08
N ALA A 39 4.38 10.66 8.77
CA ALA A 39 5.26 10.73 9.93
C ALA A 39 6.63 11.36 9.59
N GLN A 40 7.18 11.05 8.41
CA GLN A 40 8.45 11.61 7.95
C GLN A 40 8.40 13.13 7.78
N THR A 41 7.25 13.69 7.35
CA THR A 41 7.08 15.15 7.29
C THR A 41 7.20 15.78 8.69
N GLN A 42 6.78 15.05 9.72
CA GLN A 42 6.74 15.52 11.11
C GLN A 42 8.01 15.17 11.92
N ASP A 43 8.93 14.36 11.38
CA ASP A 43 10.11 13.89 12.09
C ASP A 43 11.11 15.04 12.35
N ARG A 44 11.34 15.36 13.63
CA ARG A 44 12.31 16.37 14.10
C ARG A 44 13.76 16.06 13.73
N ARG A 45 14.08 14.79 13.51
CA ARG A 45 15.43 14.34 13.10
C ARG A 45 15.65 14.53 11.60
N ALA A 46 14.59 14.61 10.80
CA ALA A 46 14.70 14.93 9.39
C ALA A 46 15.17 16.38 9.25
N ARG A 47 16.23 16.60 8.47
CA ARG A 47 16.79 17.94 8.21
C ARG A 47 15.94 18.69 7.16
N MET A 48 14.63 18.80 7.41
CA MET A 48 13.67 19.50 6.57
C MET A 48 13.55 20.95 7.04
N ARG A 49 13.81 21.91 6.16
CA ARG A 49 13.53 23.34 6.42
C ARG A 49 12.07 23.63 6.12
N GLY A 50 11.40 24.40 6.97
CA GLY A 50 9.98 24.72 6.80
C GLY A 50 9.11 23.47 6.88
N ARG A 51 9.09 22.81 8.04
CA ARG A 51 8.21 21.66 8.25
C ARG A 51 6.76 22.11 8.09
N PRO A 52 5.96 21.43 7.24
CA PRO A 52 4.56 21.79 7.09
C PRO A 52 3.76 21.39 8.34
N ASP A 53 2.80 22.24 8.70
CA ASP A 53 1.73 21.87 9.61
C ASP A 53 0.85 20.79 8.96
N LEU A 54 0.17 19.97 9.77
CA LEU A 54 -0.71 18.91 9.26
C LEU A 54 -1.81 19.45 8.34
N SER A 55 -2.25 20.70 8.55
CA SER A 55 -3.25 21.39 7.73
C SER A 55 -2.75 21.74 6.33
N GLU A 56 -1.44 21.78 6.10
CA GLU A 56 -0.82 22.05 4.81
C GLU A 56 -0.57 20.76 4.02
N ILE A 57 -0.69 19.60 4.67
CA ILE A 57 -0.44 18.31 4.04
C ILE A 57 -1.68 17.86 3.28
N ARG A 58 -1.46 17.43 2.05
CA ARG A 58 -2.40 16.69 1.22
C ARG A 58 -1.75 15.35 0.89
N LEU A 59 -2.49 14.26 0.97
CA LEU A 59 -1.94 12.92 0.77
C LEU A 59 -2.84 12.08 -0.13
N LEU A 60 -2.38 11.85 -1.36
CA LEU A 60 -2.96 10.87 -2.28
C LEU A 60 -2.26 9.52 -2.09
N SER A 61 -3.02 8.49 -1.76
CA SER A 61 -2.57 7.10 -1.62
C SER A 61 -3.10 6.26 -2.78
N ILE A 62 -2.21 5.60 -3.51
CA ILE A 62 -2.57 4.73 -4.64
C ILE A 62 -2.24 3.29 -4.24
N GLY A 63 -3.26 2.46 -4.11
CA GLY A 63 -3.12 1.03 -3.83
C GLY A 63 -3.10 0.19 -5.09
N THR A 64 -2.44 -0.96 -5.02
CA THR A 64 -2.38 -1.98 -6.08
C THR A 64 -3.57 -2.95 -6.05
N GLY A 65 -4.60 -2.59 -5.28
CA GLY A 65 -5.74 -3.44 -4.98
C GLY A 65 -5.64 -4.11 -3.62
N THR A 66 -6.78 -4.57 -3.11
CA THR A 66 -6.93 -5.19 -1.80
C THR A 66 -7.77 -6.44 -1.97
N SER A 67 -7.30 -7.58 -1.47
CA SER A 67 -8.09 -8.81 -1.44
C SER A 67 -8.47 -9.14 -0.01
N LEU A 68 -9.73 -9.49 0.22
CA LEU A 68 -10.15 -10.00 1.53
C LEU A 68 -9.62 -11.42 1.69
N MET A 69 -8.42 -11.54 2.26
CA MET A 69 -7.90 -12.83 2.68
C MET A 69 -8.61 -13.27 3.95
N ILE A 70 -9.33 -14.39 3.86
CA ILE A 70 -9.94 -15.04 5.01
C ILE A 70 -9.34 -16.43 5.13
N ILE A 71 -8.62 -16.68 6.22
CA ILE A 71 -8.24 -18.03 6.57
C ILE A 71 -9.49 -18.75 7.07
N ARG A 72 -9.96 -19.75 6.32
CA ARG A 72 -11.15 -20.54 6.67
C ARG A 72 -10.78 -21.70 7.58
N GLY A 73 -11.58 -21.93 8.62
CA GLY A 73 -11.45 -23.06 9.54
C GLY A 73 -11.58 -22.61 10.99
N ASP A 74 -12.31 -23.38 11.79
CA ASP A 74 -12.60 -23.02 13.19
C ASP A 74 -11.43 -23.37 14.13
N ARG A 75 -10.63 -24.39 13.77
CA ARG A 75 -9.41 -24.78 14.48
C ARG A 75 -8.36 -25.24 13.49
N LEU A 76 -7.27 -24.49 13.39
CA LEU A 76 -6.14 -24.81 12.52
C LEU A 76 -4.94 -25.22 13.37
N ASP A 77 -4.54 -26.48 13.27
CA ASP A 77 -3.34 -27.03 13.91
C ASP A 77 -2.17 -27.03 12.93
N TRP A 78 -1.75 -25.82 12.55
CA TRP A 78 -0.73 -25.58 11.52
C TRP A 78 0.66 -25.43 12.15
N GLY A 79 1.65 -26.06 11.53
CA GLY A 79 3.06 -25.81 11.81
C GLY A 79 3.61 -24.57 11.09
N TYR A 80 4.87 -24.22 11.36
CA TYR A 80 5.52 -23.02 10.80
C TYR A 80 5.41 -22.89 9.28
N ALA A 81 5.65 -23.98 8.54
CA ALA A 81 5.61 -23.96 7.08
C ALA A 81 4.20 -23.64 6.52
N GLN A 82 3.15 -24.11 7.20
CA GLN A 82 1.76 -23.85 6.81
C GLN A 82 1.35 -22.41 7.15
N TRP A 83 1.87 -21.85 8.24
CA TRP A 83 1.65 -20.45 8.61
C TRP A 83 2.39 -19.44 7.77
N ALA A 84 3.56 -19.79 7.20
CA ALA A 84 4.46 -18.83 6.58
C ALA A 84 3.79 -17.94 5.52
N ARG A 85 3.15 -18.53 4.51
CA ARG A 85 2.49 -17.75 3.44
C ARG A 85 1.24 -16.99 3.92
N PRO A 86 0.28 -17.62 4.62
CA PRO A 86 -0.92 -16.92 5.08
C PRO A 86 -0.61 -15.79 6.06
N LEU A 87 0.36 -15.97 6.95
CA LEU A 87 0.75 -14.93 7.91
C LEU A 87 1.34 -13.69 7.21
N VAL A 88 2.23 -13.89 6.23
CA VAL A 88 2.80 -12.77 5.46
C VAL A 88 1.71 -12.01 4.71
N GLN A 89 0.78 -12.72 4.06
CA GLN A 89 -0.34 -12.08 3.36
C GLN A 89 -1.28 -11.33 4.31
N LEU A 90 -1.60 -11.91 5.47
CA LEU A 90 -2.41 -11.23 6.49
C LEU A 90 -1.72 -9.98 7.04
N MET A 91 -0.41 -10.03 7.29
CA MET A 91 0.35 -8.87 7.71
C MET A 91 0.32 -7.76 6.65
N PHE A 92 0.50 -8.11 5.38
CA PHE A 92 0.47 -7.16 4.27
C PHE A 92 -0.87 -6.44 4.17
N GLU A 93 -1.98 -7.17 4.25
CA GLU A 93 -3.33 -6.59 4.23
C GLU A 93 -3.62 -5.77 5.51
N GLY A 94 -3.20 -6.27 6.67
CA GLY A 94 -3.35 -5.57 7.95
C GLY A 94 -2.63 -4.22 7.99
N ILE A 95 -1.37 -4.17 7.55
CA ILE A 95 -0.56 -2.94 7.51
C ILE A 95 -1.19 -1.92 6.54
N VAL A 96 -1.75 -2.37 5.42
CA VAL A 96 -2.46 -1.49 4.48
C VAL A 96 -3.66 -0.80 5.14
N GLY A 97 -4.50 -1.59 5.82
CA GLY A 97 -5.72 -1.10 6.46
C GLY A 97 -5.45 -0.15 7.65
N VAL A 98 -4.47 -0.48 8.50
CA VAL A 98 -4.12 0.37 9.65
C VAL A 98 -3.60 1.73 9.20
N ALA A 99 -2.70 1.77 8.22
CA ALA A 99 -2.18 3.03 7.69
C ALA A 99 -3.28 3.87 7.01
N ASP A 100 -4.21 3.24 6.27
CA ASP A 100 -5.35 3.94 5.67
C ASP A 100 -6.26 4.57 6.74
N TYR A 101 -6.56 3.82 7.79
CA TYR A 101 -7.34 4.31 8.93
C TYR A 101 -6.65 5.49 9.61
N GLN A 102 -5.37 5.36 9.96
CA GLN A 102 -4.59 6.41 10.65
C GLN A 102 -4.53 7.70 9.81
N CYS A 103 -4.16 7.60 8.54
CA CYS A 103 -4.10 8.77 7.65
C CYS A 103 -5.46 9.45 7.52
N ARG A 104 -6.55 8.68 7.40
CA ARG A 104 -7.91 9.23 7.34
C ARG A 104 -8.32 9.93 8.63
N GLN A 105 -7.95 9.41 9.80
CA GLN A 105 -8.24 10.08 11.09
C GLN A 105 -7.42 11.37 11.27
N ILE A 106 -6.17 11.40 10.80
CA ILE A 106 -5.27 12.54 11.00
C ILE A 106 -5.55 13.67 10.01
N LEU A 107 -5.72 13.34 8.73
CA LEU A 107 -5.82 14.33 7.65
C LEU A 107 -7.26 14.60 7.20
N GLY A 108 -8.23 13.78 7.60
CA GLY A 108 -9.64 13.99 7.24
C GLY A 108 -9.85 14.06 5.73
N GLU A 109 -10.45 15.15 5.26
CA GLU A 109 -10.70 15.38 3.82
C GLU A 109 -9.42 15.60 2.98
N TYR A 110 -8.28 15.86 3.62
CA TYR A 110 -6.99 16.05 2.98
C TYR A 110 -6.22 14.75 2.72
N TYR A 111 -6.85 13.60 2.98
CA TYR A 111 -6.37 12.29 2.57
C TYR A 111 -7.35 11.61 1.62
N HIS A 112 -6.84 11.15 0.49
CA HIS A 112 -7.61 10.38 -0.48
C HIS A 112 -6.87 9.10 -0.86
N ARG A 113 -7.57 7.97 -0.81
CA ARG A 113 -7.02 6.68 -1.24
C ARG A 113 -7.83 6.11 -2.39
N ILE A 114 -7.13 5.74 -3.46
CA ILE A 114 -7.67 4.97 -4.58
C ILE A 114 -7.08 3.56 -4.54
N SER A 115 -7.93 2.54 -4.47
CA SER A 115 -7.54 1.13 -4.52
C SER A 115 -8.72 0.30 -5.00
N TYR A 116 -8.46 -0.69 -5.85
CA TYR A 116 -9.49 -1.66 -6.23
C TYR A 116 -9.74 -2.64 -5.09
N ARG A 117 -10.98 -3.07 -4.87
CA ARG A 117 -11.29 -4.16 -3.94
C ARG A 117 -11.66 -5.39 -4.74
N PHE A 118 -10.79 -6.40 -4.71
CA PHE A 118 -11.06 -7.68 -5.35
C PHE A 118 -12.13 -8.43 -4.55
N ARG A 119 -13.01 -9.14 -5.27
CA ARG A 119 -13.80 -10.20 -4.65
C ARG A 119 -12.89 -11.38 -4.30
N PRO A 120 -13.17 -12.15 -3.25
CA PRO A 120 -12.31 -13.26 -2.83
C PRO A 120 -11.97 -14.25 -3.96
N GLU A 121 -12.94 -14.53 -4.84
CA GLU A 121 -12.82 -15.43 -5.99
C GLU A 121 -12.08 -14.81 -7.20
N GLU A 122 -11.83 -13.51 -7.17
CA GLU A 122 -11.28 -12.72 -8.27
C GLU A 122 -9.84 -12.22 -7.99
N GLY A 123 -9.26 -12.62 -6.87
CA GLY A 123 -7.91 -12.23 -6.47
C GLY A 123 -6.86 -12.55 -7.54
N ILE A 124 -5.85 -11.69 -7.65
CA ILE A 124 -4.69 -11.89 -8.51
C ILE A 124 -3.49 -12.14 -7.59
N ALA A 125 -2.75 -13.22 -7.83
CA ALA A 125 -1.55 -13.51 -7.05
C ALA A 125 -0.44 -12.50 -7.37
N LEU A 126 0.42 -12.22 -6.39
CA LEU A 126 1.48 -11.21 -6.54
C LEU A 126 2.45 -11.52 -7.71
N ASP A 127 2.67 -12.80 -7.99
CA ASP A 127 3.55 -13.33 -9.03
C ASP A 127 2.85 -13.67 -10.35
N ASP A 128 1.53 -13.42 -10.47
CA ASP A 128 0.76 -13.68 -11.69
C ASP A 128 0.88 -12.53 -12.70
N TRP A 129 2.03 -12.48 -13.38
CA TRP A 129 2.29 -11.48 -14.43
C TRP A 129 1.40 -11.66 -15.68
N GLN A 130 0.78 -12.83 -15.87
CA GLN A 130 -0.08 -13.09 -17.01
C GLN A 130 -1.41 -12.36 -16.89
N ALA A 131 -1.84 -12.04 -15.67
CA ALA A 131 -3.01 -11.21 -15.38
C ALA A 131 -2.82 -9.71 -15.71
N ARG A 132 -1.68 -9.27 -16.27
CA ARG A 132 -1.40 -7.86 -16.59
C ARG A 132 -2.51 -7.18 -17.40
N ASP A 133 -3.05 -7.86 -18.42
CA ASP A 133 -4.04 -7.25 -19.32
C ASP A 133 -5.37 -7.04 -18.58
N ARG A 134 -5.68 -7.94 -17.62
CA ARG A 134 -6.82 -7.79 -16.70
C ARG A 134 -6.60 -6.64 -15.72
N LEU A 135 -5.38 -6.47 -15.19
CA LEU A 135 -5.05 -5.34 -14.31
C LEU A 135 -5.19 -3.99 -15.04
N VAL A 136 -4.72 -3.90 -16.29
CA VAL A 136 -4.91 -2.71 -17.15
C VAL A 136 -6.40 -2.45 -17.36
N HIS A 137 -7.17 -3.47 -17.71
CA HIS A 137 -8.63 -3.35 -17.87
C HIS A 137 -9.32 -2.85 -16.58
N ILE A 138 -8.94 -3.39 -15.41
CA ILE A 138 -9.47 -2.93 -14.12
C ILE A 138 -9.16 -1.45 -13.91
N GLY A 139 -7.90 -1.03 -14.13
CA GLY A 139 -7.48 0.36 -13.93
C GLY A 139 -8.19 1.34 -14.87
N GLU A 140 -8.27 1.01 -16.16
CA GLU A 140 -8.80 1.93 -17.18
C GLU A 140 -10.33 1.93 -17.27
N GLN A 141 -10.95 0.76 -17.14
CA GLN A 141 -12.39 0.60 -17.38
C GLN A 141 -13.17 0.55 -16.08
N VAL A 142 -12.79 -0.35 -15.16
CA VAL A 142 -13.56 -0.59 -13.93
C VAL A 142 -13.38 0.56 -12.94
N MET A 143 -12.15 1.06 -12.78
CA MET A 143 -11.82 2.13 -11.85
C MET A 143 -11.99 3.54 -12.42
N ARG A 144 -12.53 3.69 -13.64
CA ARG A 144 -12.65 5.00 -14.32
C ARG A 144 -13.32 6.06 -13.44
N THR A 145 -14.41 5.71 -12.76
CA THR A 145 -15.11 6.63 -11.85
C THR A 145 -14.29 6.97 -10.61
N ASN A 146 -13.55 6.01 -10.05
CA ASN A 146 -12.66 6.23 -8.91
C ASN A 146 -11.51 7.16 -9.28
N VAL A 147 -10.90 6.95 -10.44
CA VAL A 147 -9.84 7.83 -10.98
C VAL A 147 -10.39 9.25 -11.20
N ALA A 148 -11.59 9.37 -11.79
CA ALA A 148 -12.23 10.68 -11.95
C ALA A 148 -12.54 11.36 -10.61
N HIS A 149 -12.86 10.61 -9.56
CA HIS A 149 -13.02 11.16 -8.21
C HIS A 149 -11.68 11.62 -7.64
N ALA A 150 -10.62 10.83 -7.77
CA ALA A 150 -9.29 11.24 -7.34
C ALA A 150 -8.81 12.51 -8.05
N ALA A 151 -9.09 12.65 -9.36
CA ALA A 151 -8.82 13.87 -10.12
C ALA A 151 -9.56 15.10 -9.55
N ARG A 152 -10.87 14.99 -9.30
CA ARG A 152 -11.64 16.07 -8.65
C ARG A 152 -11.14 16.41 -7.25
N TRP A 153 -10.69 15.40 -6.50
CA TRP A 153 -10.10 15.61 -5.19
C TRP A 153 -8.78 16.41 -5.30
N LEU A 154 -7.93 16.10 -6.28
CA LEU A 154 -6.70 16.88 -6.55
C LEU A 154 -7.04 18.32 -6.96
N GLU A 155 -8.03 18.53 -7.83
CA GLU A 155 -8.48 19.87 -8.21
C GLU A 155 -8.96 20.69 -7.00
N LYS A 156 -9.74 20.06 -6.11
CA LYS A 156 -10.31 20.72 -4.91
C LYS A 156 -9.30 20.99 -3.81
N HIS A 157 -8.28 20.15 -3.65
CA HIS A 157 -7.44 20.15 -2.45
C HIS A 157 -5.96 20.41 -2.69
N TRP A 158 -5.49 20.24 -3.93
CA TRP A 158 -4.07 20.35 -4.30
C TRP A 158 -3.79 21.51 -5.26
N LEU A 159 -4.70 21.77 -6.21
CA LEU A 159 -4.50 22.77 -7.27
C LEU A 159 -5.16 24.12 -6.98
N THR A 160 -5.83 24.25 -5.84
CA THR A 160 -6.46 25.50 -5.40
C THR A 160 -5.47 26.25 -4.51
N ASP A 161 -4.98 27.39 -5.02
CA ASP A 161 -4.16 28.36 -4.28
C ASP A 161 -4.93 29.03 -3.14
#